data_AF-A0A9D8XC42-F1
#
_entry.id   AF-A0A9D8XC42-F1
#
_cell.length_a   1.000
_cell.length_b   1.000
_cell.length_c   1.000
_cell.angle_alpha   90.00
_cell.angle_beta   90.00
_cell.angle_gamma   90.00
#
_symmetry.space_group_name_H-M   'P 1'
#
loop_
_entity.id
_entity.type
_entity.pdbx_description
1 polymer ?
#
loop_
_entity_poly.entity_id
_entity_poly.type
_entity_poly.pdbx_seq_one_letter_code
_entity_poly.pdbx_strand_id
1 'polypeptide(L)'
;AQITATIKDMLVEWAKQPVYTVDDVIRGTEFEPAQLIGVGGGSLGLVKAVGEAMTLPVEIPQGAMVANAIGAALARPTLSAGLRADTTDGYYIIPESGKRERLPSGFGQRVAEKILADWLHKQAADWQLPGQEVELISCEHFRTIHSYYDTGDIFNLRMQLKPGILHKISGREVEL
;
A
#
# COMPACT_ATOMS: atom_id res chain seq x y z
N ALA A 1 -15.09 -26.96 -6.79
CA ALA A 1 -15.19 -26.50 -8.20
C ALA A 1 -15.22 -24.98 -8.30
N GLN A 2 -16.20 -24.29 -7.71
CA GLN A 2 -16.35 -22.83 -7.86
C GLN A 2 -15.18 -22.02 -7.27
N ILE A 3 -14.71 -22.36 -6.06
CA ILE A 3 -13.59 -21.66 -5.40
C ILE A 3 -12.31 -21.73 -6.25
N THR A 4 -11.96 -22.91 -6.76
CA THR A 4 -10.77 -23.09 -7.61
C THR A 4 -10.86 -22.29 -8.92
N ALA A 5 -12.05 -22.20 -9.52
CA ALA A 5 -12.27 -21.38 -10.71
C ALA A 5 -12.07 -19.90 -10.38
N THR A 6 -12.68 -19.41 -9.29
CA THR A 6 -12.50 -18.03 -8.83
C THR A 6 -11.04 -17.69 -8.54
N ILE A 7 -10.28 -18.59 -7.91
CA ILE A 7 -8.85 -18.38 -7.68
C ILE A 7 -8.09 -18.24 -9.02
N LYS A 8 -8.38 -19.10 -10.00
CA LYS A 8 -7.76 -19.01 -11.33
C LYS A 8 -8.09 -17.69 -12.03
N ASP A 9 -9.35 -17.25 -11.95
CA ASP A 9 -9.79 -15.97 -12.53
C ASP A 9 -9.05 -14.80 -11.87
N MET A 10 -8.92 -14.79 -10.54
CA MET A 10 -8.15 -13.77 -9.80
C MET A 10 -6.68 -13.74 -10.22
N LEU A 11 -6.05 -14.91 -10.44
CA LEU A 11 -4.66 -14.98 -10.90
C LEU A 11 -4.50 -14.42 -12.32
N VAL A 12 -5.46 -14.71 -13.20
CA VAL A 12 -5.50 -14.16 -14.56
C VAL A 12 -5.71 -12.65 -14.55
N GLU A 13 -6.57 -12.13 -13.68
CA GLU A 13 -6.74 -10.68 -13.51
C GLU A 13 -5.47 -10.02 -12.97
N TRP A 14 -4.78 -10.67 -12.04
CA TRP A 14 -3.55 -10.14 -11.47
C TRP A 14 -2.42 -10.05 -12.51
N ALA A 15 -2.28 -11.07 -13.35
CA ALA A 15 -1.32 -11.07 -14.46
C ALA A 15 -1.57 -9.96 -15.50
N LYS A 16 -2.80 -9.42 -15.57
CA LYS A 16 -3.16 -8.30 -16.46
C LYS A 16 -2.89 -6.92 -15.87
N GLN A 17 -2.47 -6.83 -14.60
CA GLN A 17 -2.17 -5.53 -14.00
C GLN A 17 -0.99 -4.84 -14.71
N PRO A 18 -1.00 -3.49 -14.81
CA PRO A 18 0.04 -2.76 -15.51
C PRO A 18 1.42 -3.09 -14.93
N VAL A 19 2.37 -3.23 -15.85
CA VAL A 19 3.73 -3.60 -15.57
C VAL A 19 4.51 -2.32 -15.26
N TYR A 20 4.92 -2.10 -14.01
CA TYR A 20 5.45 -0.82 -13.55
C TYR A 20 6.97 -0.68 -13.64
N THR A 21 7.71 -1.79 -13.81
CA THR A 21 9.16 -1.77 -13.98
C THR A 21 9.61 -2.38 -15.30
N VAL A 22 10.78 -1.98 -15.79
CA VAL A 22 11.39 -2.57 -16.99
C VAL A 22 11.64 -4.07 -16.81
N ASP A 23 11.94 -4.51 -15.58
CA ASP A 23 12.15 -5.92 -15.26
C ASP A 23 10.85 -6.73 -15.38
N ASP A 24 9.72 -6.16 -14.91
CA ASP A 24 8.41 -6.79 -15.03
C ASP A 24 7.98 -6.95 -16.52
N VAL A 25 8.41 -6.05 -17.42
CA VAL A 25 8.12 -6.13 -18.88
C VAL A 25 8.91 -7.27 -19.52
N ILE A 26 10.15 -7.49 -19.08
CA ILE A 26 11.06 -8.48 -19.66
C ILE A 26 10.73 -9.90 -19.17
N ARG A 27 10.38 -10.05 -17.88
CA ARG A 27 10.14 -11.36 -17.25
C ARG A 27 8.69 -11.84 -17.36
N GLY A 28 7.75 -10.93 -17.58
CA GLY A 28 6.34 -11.21 -17.37
C GLY A 28 5.99 -11.25 -15.88
N THR A 29 4.73 -10.99 -15.56
CA THR A 29 4.18 -10.95 -14.19
C THR A 29 3.38 -12.21 -13.86
N GLU A 30 3.64 -13.32 -14.55
CA GLU A 30 2.93 -14.58 -14.29
C GLU A 30 3.25 -15.08 -12.89
N PHE A 31 2.27 -14.95 -11.99
CA PHE A 31 2.33 -15.49 -10.65
C PHE A 31 1.88 -16.95 -10.64
N GLU A 32 2.82 -17.85 -10.38
CA GLU A 32 2.52 -19.26 -10.13
C GLU A 32 2.40 -19.52 -8.61
N PRO A 33 1.22 -19.92 -8.11
CA PRO A 33 1.06 -20.23 -6.69
C PRO A 33 1.88 -21.47 -6.32
N ALA A 34 2.73 -21.36 -5.29
CA ALA A 34 3.56 -22.46 -4.81
C ALA A 34 2.95 -23.22 -3.61
N GLN A 35 2.06 -22.58 -2.85
CA GLN A 35 1.49 -23.12 -1.61
C GLN A 35 0.18 -22.43 -1.26
N LEU A 36 -0.71 -23.13 -0.55
CA LEU A 36 -1.90 -22.58 0.07
C LEU A 36 -1.74 -22.53 1.59
N ILE A 37 -1.96 -21.35 2.18
CA ILE A 37 -1.95 -21.14 3.62
C ILE A 37 -3.38 -20.91 4.11
N GLY A 38 -3.89 -21.80 4.96
CA GLY A 38 -5.24 -21.72 5.50
C GLY A 38 -5.31 -20.94 6.82
N VAL A 39 -5.94 -19.77 6.81
CA VAL A 39 -6.19 -18.96 8.02
C VAL A 39 -7.69 -18.75 8.29
N GLY A 40 -8.05 -18.48 9.55
CA GLY A 40 -9.43 -18.30 10.01
C GLY A 40 -10.14 -19.61 10.37
N GLY A 41 -11.28 -19.50 11.07
CA GLY A 41 -12.00 -20.67 11.61
C GLY A 41 -12.52 -21.66 10.55
N GLY A 42 -12.76 -21.21 9.31
CA GLY A 42 -13.22 -22.06 8.22
C GLY A 42 -12.11 -22.81 7.47
N SER A 43 -10.83 -22.58 7.78
CA SER A 43 -9.72 -23.09 6.96
C SER A 43 -9.55 -24.61 7.06
N LEU A 44 -9.77 -25.19 8.25
CA LEU A 44 -9.50 -26.61 8.54
C LEU A 44 -10.19 -27.61 7.59
N GLY A 45 -11.42 -27.30 7.16
CA GLY A 45 -12.18 -28.14 6.23
C GLY A 45 -12.03 -27.73 4.76
N LEU A 46 -11.97 -26.42 4.50
CA LEU A 46 -12.04 -25.89 3.14
C LEU A 46 -10.69 -26.02 2.40
N VAL A 47 -9.60 -25.65 3.05
CA VAL A 47 -8.33 -25.40 2.35
C VAL A 47 -7.67 -26.68 1.84
N LYS A 48 -7.91 -27.81 2.52
CA LYS A 48 -7.45 -29.14 2.10
C LYS A 48 -8.07 -29.55 0.76
N ALA A 49 -9.39 -29.45 0.65
CA ALA A 49 -10.11 -29.78 -0.58
C ALA A 49 -9.71 -28.85 -1.76
N VAL A 50 -9.42 -27.57 -1.48
CA VAL A 50 -8.91 -26.63 -2.49
C VAL A 50 -7.50 -27.01 -2.93
N GLY A 51 -6.62 -27.36 -1.99
CA GLY A 51 -5.24 -27.77 -2.30
C GLY A 51 -5.16 -29.06 -3.11
N GLU A 52 -5.98 -30.06 -2.80
CA GLU A 52 -6.10 -31.28 -3.62
C GLU A 52 -6.57 -30.95 -5.05
N ALA A 53 -7.57 -30.09 -5.20
CA ALA A 53 -8.09 -29.70 -6.52
C ALA A 53 -7.11 -28.85 -7.35
N MET A 54 -6.18 -28.16 -6.69
CA MET A 54 -5.16 -27.33 -7.32
C MET A 54 -3.79 -27.99 -7.41
N THR A 55 -3.62 -29.19 -6.83
CA THR A 55 -2.33 -29.88 -6.70
C THR A 55 -1.27 -29.01 -5.98
N LEU A 56 -1.69 -28.28 -4.94
CA LEU A 56 -0.82 -27.39 -4.18
C LEU A 56 -0.59 -27.91 -2.75
N PRO A 57 0.62 -27.75 -2.20
CA PRO A 57 0.86 -28.03 -0.79
C PRO A 57 0.04 -27.09 0.08
N VAL A 58 -0.49 -27.63 1.18
CA VAL A 58 -1.38 -26.92 2.11
C VAL A 58 -0.71 -26.85 3.47
N GLU A 59 -0.69 -25.66 4.05
CA GLU A 59 -0.25 -25.43 5.42
C GLU A 59 -1.32 -24.69 6.21
N ILE A 60 -1.56 -25.13 7.44
CA ILE A 60 -2.41 -24.43 8.39
C ILE A 60 -1.51 -24.07 9.58
N PRO A 61 -1.05 -22.82 9.69
CA PRO A 61 -0.09 -22.43 10.70
C PRO A 61 -0.70 -22.46 12.09
N GLN A 62 0.15 -22.59 13.11
CA GLN A 62 -0.28 -22.43 14.50
C GLN A 62 -0.91 -21.04 14.71
N GLY A 63 -2.05 -20.99 15.41
CA GLY A 63 -2.78 -19.74 15.60
C GLY A 63 -3.59 -19.29 14.38
N ALA A 64 -3.76 -20.13 13.34
CA ALA A 64 -4.55 -19.83 12.14
C ALA A 64 -5.92 -19.22 12.44
N MET A 65 -6.63 -19.68 13.49
CA MET A 65 -7.95 -19.15 13.87
C MET A 65 -7.94 -17.66 14.22
N VAL A 66 -6.82 -17.14 14.72
CA VAL A 66 -6.63 -15.75 15.15
C VAL A 66 -5.57 -15.01 14.33
N ALA A 67 -5.13 -15.59 13.20
CA ALA A 67 -4.05 -15.03 12.38
C ALA A 67 -4.29 -13.57 11.97
N ASN A 68 -5.54 -13.19 11.68
CA ASN A 68 -5.89 -11.80 11.37
C ASN A 68 -5.69 -10.87 12.57
N ALA A 69 -6.07 -11.30 13.78
CA ALA A 69 -5.88 -10.52 15.00
C ALA A 69 -4.38 -10.36 15.32
N ILE A 70 -3.60 -11.43 15.13
CA ILE A 70 -2.14 -11.40 15.25
C ILE A 70 -1.54 -10.42 14.23
N GLY A 71 -1.96 -10.50 12.97
CA GLY A 71 -1.51 -9.61 11.91
C GLY A 71 -1.82 -8.14 12.23
N ALA A 72 -3.03 -7.85 12.69
CA ALA A 72 -3.43 -6.50 13.10
C ALA A 72 -2.61 -5.98 14.29
N ALA A 73 -2.34 -6.82 15.29
CA ALA A 73 -1.54 -6.45 16.46
C ALA A 73 -0.06 -6.21 16.13
N LEU A 74 0.47 -6.88 15.11
CA LEU A 74 1.87 -6.77 14.70
C LEU A 74 2.11 -5.79 13.55
N ALA A 75 1.06 -5.36 12.86
CA ALA A 75 1.16 -4.39 11.79
C ALA A 75 1.73 -3.08 12.35
N ARG A 76 2.77 -2.57 11.70
CA ARG A 76 3.27 -1.23 11.97
C ARG A 76 2.15 -0.25 11.60
N PRO A 77 1.77 0.68 12.49
CA PRO A 77 0.83 1.73 12.15
C PRO A 77 1.29 2.51 10.93
N THR A 78 0.44 2.60 9.93
CA THR A 78 0.70 3.33 8.69
C THR A 78 -0.18 4.58 8.66
N LEU A 79 0.46 5.73 8.52
CA LEU A 79 -0.21 7.00 8.26
C LEU A 79 0.04 7.38 6.80
N SER A 80 -1.02 7.69 6.06
CA SER A 80 -0.93 8.17 4.68
C SER A 80 -1.58 9.55 4.56
N ALA A 81 -1.10 10.34 3.61
CA ALA A 81 -1.65 11.65 3.31
C ALA A 81 -1.48 12.02 1.84
N GLY A 82 -2.30 12.97 1.39
CA GLY A 82 -2.21 13.55 0.06
C GLY A 82 -1.77 15.00 0.10
N LEU A 83 -1.12 15.46 -0.97
CA LEU A 83 -0.92 16.87 -1.25
C LEU A 83 -1.36 17.17 -2.67
N ARG A 84 -2.19 18.20 -2.82
CA ARG A 84 -2.54 18.80 -4.10
C ARG A 84 -2.01 20.22 -4.13
N ALA A 85 -1.16 20.54 -5.11
CA ALA A 85 -0.65 21.88 -5.35
C ALA A 85 -1.04 22.37 -6.74
N ASP A 86 -1.33 23.65 -6.84
CA ASP A 86 -1.65 24.33 -8.10
C ASP A 86 -0.82 25.63 -8.18
N THR A 87 0.14 25.66 -9.10
CA THR A 87 1.04 26.83 -9.26
C THR A 87 0.35 28.01 -9.93
N THR A 88 -0.77 27.80 -10.62
CA THR A 88 -1.61 28.86 -11.20
C THR A 88 -2.34 29.61 -10.08
N ASP A 89 -2.97 28.84 -9.19
CA ASP A 89 -3.67 29.40 -8.03
C ASP A 89 -2.69 29.91 -6.96
N GLY A 90 -1.47 29.35 -6.91
CA GLY A 90 -0.45 29.73 -5.94
C GLY A 90 -0.62 29.05 -4.57
N TYR A 91 -1.39 27.96 -4.47
CA TYR A 91 -1.67 27.27 -3.19
C TYR A 91 -1.48 25.75 -3.27
N TYR A 92 -1.24 25.15 -2.11
CA TYR A 92 -1.39 23.71 -1.89
C TYR A 92 -2.38 23.40 -0.77
N ILE A 93 -2.88 22.17 -0.78
CA ILE A 93 -3.80 21.63 0.20
C ILE A 93 -3.29 20.25 0.62
N ILE A 94 -3.25 20.02 1.93
CA ILE A 94 -3.15 18.69 2.52
C ILE A 94 -4.52 18.41 3.14
N PRO A 95 -5.39 17.59 2.50
CA PRO A 95 -6.76 17.38 2.96
C PRO A 95 -6.85 16.95 4.43
N GLU A 96 -5.93 16.09 4.87
CA GLU A 96 -5.84 15.56 6.24
C GLU A 96 -5.48 16.64 7.27
N SER A 97 -4.89 17.75 6.84
CA SER A 97 -4.61 18.91 7.70
C SER A 97 -5.80 19.88 7.80
N GLY A 98 -6.76 19.80 6.87
CA GLY A 98 -7.85 20.76 6.71
C GLY A 98 -7.43 22.17 6.29
N LYS A 99 -6.17 22.39 5.88
CA LYS A 99 -5.60 23.71 5.58
C LYS A 99 -5.23 23.87 4.11
N ARG A 100 -5.43 25.10 3.61
CA ARG A 100 -4.93 25.59 2.33
C ARG A 100 -3.83 26.61 2.61
N GLU A 101 -2.64 26.38 2.07
CA GLU A 101 -1.45 27.20 2.32
C GLU A 101 -0.83 27.68 1.01
N ARG A 102 -0.14 28.82 1.07
CA ARG A 102 0.48 29.43 -0.12
C ARG A 102 1.71 28.64 -0.54
N LEU A 103 1.92 28.49 -1.85
CA LEU A 103 3.10 27.81 -2.37
C LEU A 103 4.38 28.62 -2.07
N PRO A 104 5.46 27.96 -1.63
CA PRO A 104 6.78 28.58 -1.55
C PRO A 104 7.33 28.91 -2.95
N SER A 105 8.28 29.84 -3.01
CA SER A 105 8.98 30.19 -4.25
C SER A 105 9.76 28.99 -4.81
N GLY A 106 9.72 28.80 -6.13
CA GLY A 106 10.42 27.68 -6.78
C GLY A 106 9.76 26.32 -6.53
N PHE A 107 8.43 26.30 -6.38
CA PHE A 107 7.68 25.08 -6.13
C PHE A 107 7.86 24.07 -7.28
N GLY A 108 8.01 22.81 -6.88
CA GLY A 108 8.07 21.67 -7.77
C GLY A 108 7.97 20.37 -6.97
N GLN A 109 8.04 19.22 -7.65
CA GLN A 109 7.83 17.91 -7.03
C GLN A 109 8.65 17.69 -5.74
N ARG A 110 9.95 17.98 -5.73
CA ARG A 110 10.81 17.79 -4.54
C ARG A 110 10.35 18.64 -3.34
N VAL A 111 9.87 19.85 -3.60
CA VAL A 111 9.34 20.73 -2.55
C VAL A 111 8.02 20.19 -2.03
N ALA A 112 7.17 19.69 -2.93
CA ALA A 112 5.89 19.08 -2.62
C ALA A 112 6.05 17.81 -1.75
N GLU A 113 6.99 16.92 -2.12
CA GLU A 113 7.37 15.74 -1.33
C GLU A 113 7.89 16.12 0.05
N LYS A 114 8.77 17.13 0.13
CA LYS A 114 9.31 17.60 1.41
C LYS A 114 8.20 18.12 2.34
N ILE A 115 7.31 18.96 1.82
CA ILE A 115 6.18 19.52 2.60
C ILE A 115 5.32 18.40 3.17
N LEU A 116 4.96 17.40 2.36
CA LEU A 116 4.12 16.31 2.83
C LEU A 116 4.86 15.35 3.78
N ALA A 117 6.15 15.09 3.55
CA ALA A 117 6.98 14.30 4.45
C ALA A 117 7.12 14.97 5.82
N ASP A 118 7.39 16.28 5.87
CA ASP A 118 7.49 17.05 7.10
C ASP A 118 6.15 17.03 7.86
N TRP A 119 5.02 17.14 7.14
CA TRP A 119 3.69 17.01 7.74
C TRP A 119 3.45 15.61 8.32
N LEU A 120 3.79 14.56 7.57
CA LEU A 120 3.66 13.16 8.01
C LEU A 120 4.51 12.88 9.25
N HIS A 121 5.76 13.34 9.30
CA HIS A 121 6.62 13.18 10.46
C HIS A 121 6.06 13.90 11.69
N LYS A 122 5.53 15.12 11.51
CA LYS A 122 4.91 15.85 12.59
C LYS A 122 3.68 15.12 13.14
N GLN A 123 2.78 14.67 12.27
CA GLN A 123 1.60 13.90 12.69
C GLN A 123 1.98 12.56 13.33
N ALA A 124 2.97 11.85 12.78
CA ALA A 124 3.48 10.61 13.36
C ALA A 124 4.05 10.84 14.78
N ALA A 125 4.76 11.95 15.00
CA ALA A 125 5.26 12.33 16.33
C ALA A 125 4.12 12.68 17.29
N ASP A 126 3.12 13.45 16.82
CA ASP A 126 1.93 13.81 17.60
C ASP A 126 1.15 12.56 18.06
N TRP A 127 1.10 11.52 17.22
CA TRP A 127 0.45 10.24 17.52
C TRP A 127 1.39 9.18 18.11
N GLN A 128 2.65 9.53 18.36
CA GLN A 128 3.66 8.64 18.95
C GLN A 128 3.86 7.32 18.17
N LEU A 129 3.78 7.40 16.83
CA LEU A 129 3.92 6.23 15.96
C LEU A 129 5.40 5.79 15.82
N PRO A 130 5.69 4.47 15.88
CA PRO A 130 7.04 3.95 15.68
C PRO A 130 7.41 3.85 14.19
N GLY A 131 8.67 4.14 13.86
CA GLY A 131 9.19 4.02 12.49
C GLY A 131 8.72 5.16 11.57
N GLN A 132 9.54 6.21 11.49
CA GLN A 132 9.21 7.46 10.79
C GLN A 132 9.75 7.51 9.35
N GLU A 133 10.08 6.37 8.74
CA GLU A 133 10.44 6.37 7.31
C GLU A 133 9.18 6.63 6.48
N VAL A 134 9.24 7.58 5.56
CA VAL A 134 8.16 7.90 4.62
C VAL A 134 8.55 7.40 3.23
N GLU A 135 7.57 6.88 2.49
CA GLU A 135 7.70 6.53 1.08
C GLU A 135 6.66 7.25 0.21
N LEU A 136 7.05 7.51 -1.04
CA LEU A 136 6.18 8.08 -2.06
C LEU A 136 5.36 6.94 -2.69
N ILE A 137 4.03 7.01 -2.57
CA ILE A 137 3.12 6.03 -3.18
C ILE A 137 2.83 6.40 -4.63
N SER A 138 2.54 7.68 -4.87
CA SER A 138 2.25 8.18 -6.19
C SER A 138 2.58 9.66 -6.30
N CYS A 139 3.01 10.06 -7.50
CA CYS A 139 3.19 11.45 -7.87
C CYS A 139 2.70 11.63 -9.30
N GLU A 140 1.74 12.51 -9.48
CA GLU A 140 1.22 12.93 -10.78
C GLU A 140 1.54 14.40 -10.97
N HIS A 141 2.02 14.73 -12.16
CA HIS A 141 2.33 16.10 -12.56
C HIS A 141 1.63 16.41 -13.87
N PHE A 142 0.72 17.38 -13.82
CA PHE A 142 -0.03 17.85 -14.98
C PHE A 142 0.34 19.30 -15.28
N ARG A 143 0.86 19.54 -16.48
CA ARG A 143 0.97 20.91 -16.99
C ARG A 143 -0.40 21.41 -17.41
N THR A 144 -0.75 22.60 -16.94
CA THR A 144 -1.96 23.31 -17.31
C THR A 144 -1.61 24.49 -18.21
N ILE A 145 -2.49 24.79 -19.16
CA ILE A 145 -2.36 25.93 -20.06
C ILE A 145 -3.56 26.84 -19.80
N HIS A 146 -3.27 28.06 -19.38
CA HIS A 146 -4.23 29.11 -19.11
C HIS A 146 -4.06 30.19 -20.18
N SER A 147 -5.01 30.27 -21.12
CA SER A 147 -4.92 31.16 -22.29
C SER A 147 -3.63 30.97 -23.12
N TYR A 148 -3.36 31.84 -24.11
CA TYR A 148 -2.29 31.63 -25.09
C TYR A 148 -0.86 31.67 -24.53
N TYR A 149 -0.63 32.14 -23.29
CA TYR A 149 0.71 32.36 -22.73
C TYR A 149 0.94 31.93 -21.27
N ASP A 150 -0.10 31.74 -20.45
CA ASP A 150 0.11 31.34 -19.05
C ASP A 150 0.16 29.81 -18.95
N THR A 151 1.19 29.30 -18.30
CA THR A 151 1.32 27.88 -17.98
C THR A 151 1.39 27.71 -16.48
N GLY A 152 0.75 26.67 -15.99
CA GLY A 152 0.77 26.28 -14.60
C GLY A 152 1.06 24.78 -14.47
N ASP A 153 1.21 24.34 -13.24
CA ASP A 153 1.51 22.97 -12.89
C ASP A 153 0.59 22.56 -11.74
N ILE A 154 -0.09 21.43 -11.93
CA ILE A 154 -0.81 20.75 -10.87
C ILE A 154 0.03 19.54 -10.45
N PHE A 155 0.33 19.46 -9.16
CA PHE A 155 0.97 18.30 -8.55
C PHE A 155 -0.04 17.62 -7.64
N ASN A 156 -0.29 16.33 -7.88
CA ASN A 156 -0.98 15.46 -6.93
C ASN A 156 0.02 14.43 -6.44
N LEU A 157 0.24 14.36 -5.14
CA LEU A 157 1.14 13.37 -4.57
C LEU A 157 0.49 12.69 -3.37
N ARG A 158 0.86 11.43 -3.16
CA ARG A 158 0.45 10.65 -1.99
C ARG A 158 1.68 10.01 -1.39
N MET A 159 1.84 10.18 -0.09
CA MET A 159 2.94 9.59 0.68
C MET A 159 2.38 8.85 1.88
N GLN A 160 3.15 7.90 2.42
CA GLN A 160 2.82 7.22 3.66
C GLN A 160 4.04 6.89 4.48
N LEU A 161 3.85 6.65 5.77
CA LEU A 161 4.81 5.93 6.58
C LEU A 161 4.98 4.52 6.02
N LYS A 162 6.23 4.10 5.88
CA LYS A 162 6.60 2.81 5.30
C LYS A 162 5.94 1.67 6.10
N PRO A 163 5.07 0.86 5.46
CA PRO A 163 4.45 -0.29 6.10
C PRO A 163 5.48 -1.30 6.58
N GLY A 164 5.07 -2.13 7.54
CA GLY A 164 5.93 -3.20 8.01
C GLY A 164 5.32 -3.96 9.16
N ILE A 165 6.13 -4.86 9.71
CA ILE A 165 5.80 -5.65 10.90
C ILE A 165 6.64 -5.10 12.05
N LEU A 166 6.02 -4.86 13.20
CA LEU A 166 6.70 -4.32 14.39
C LEU A 166 7.73 -5.32 14.93
N HIS A 167 7.34 -6.59 15.05
CA HIS A 167 8.18 -7.65 15.60
C HIS A 167 7.95 -8.96 14.86
N LYS A 168 9.02 -9.74 14.64
CA LYS A 168 8.89 -11.13 14.21
C LYS A 168 8.48 -11.98 15.40
N ILE A 169 7.38 -12.72 15.26
CA ILE A 169 6.91 -13.65 16.29
C ILE A 169 7.29 -15.09 15.94
N SER A 170 7.56 -15.89 16.97
CA SER A 170 7.57 -17.35 16.91
C SER A 170 6.45 -17.88 17.80
N GLY A 171 5.59 -18.74 17.27
CA GLY A 171 4.53 -19.40 18.03
C GLY A 171 5.09 -20.53 18.90
N ARG A 172 4.56 -20.71 20.11
CA ARG A 172 4.79 -21.88 20.96
C ARG A 172 3.46 -22.26 21.61
N GLU A 173 3.18 -23.56 21.69
CA GLU A 173 1.96 -24.06 22.34
C GLU A 173 2.04 -23.80 23.86
N VAL A 174 0.95 -23.28 24.42
CA VAL A 174 0.71 -23.31 25.86
C VAL A 174 -0.44 -24.29 26.03
N GLU A 175 -0.13 -25.50 26.49
CA GLU A 175 -1.16 -26.44 26.94
C GLU A 175 -1.91 -25.78 28.11
N LEU A 176 -3.21 -25.60 27.96
CA LEU A 176 -4.13 -25.16 29.02
C LEU A 176 -4.66 -26.37 29.79
#